data_AF-D6ZEA5-F1
#
_entry.id   AF-D6ZEA5-F1
#
_cell.length_a   1.000
_cell.length_b   1.000
_cell.length_c   1.000
_cell.angle_alpha   90.00
_cell.angle_beta   90.00
_cell.angle_gamma   90.00
#
_symmetry.space_group_name_H-M   'P 1'
#
loop_
_entity.id
_entity.type
_entity.pdbx_description
1 polymer ?
#
loop_
_entity_poly.entity_id
_entity_poly.type
_entity_poly.pdbx_seq_one_letter_code
_entity_poly.pdbx_strand_id
1 'polypeptide(L)'
;MHNPTRNTIAISLALSALLAAGCQRGGATSPTAAGDGNSTPASVSSTAAPQNLVTPENAGKPVLQLKFGESVSFQKGGSTLVFTPKSLVKADGVPTDLSDSSKEGDCGVWWVLSFEVVIDAQPHATWTDWYADVGGLDVFQKGRYKGEYDHLPVANYGTANTWLEGSLQAVSDQSKQPDKPFHRVIDTKQYFGACTDTSHHQPSGLDPLGADLSIKEVRQGEYETVIARWLL
;
A
#
# COMPACT_ATOMS: atom_id res chain seq x y z
N MET A 1 48.49 -8.21 -22.14
CA MET A 1 48.51 -7.42 -23.39
C MET A 1 47.65 -8.12 -24.43
N HIS A 2 46.44 -7.61 -24.68
CA HIS A 2 45.73 -7.57 -25.98
C HIS A 2 44.25 -7.25 -25.72
N ASN A 3 43.83 -6.08 -26.23
CA ASN A 3 42.48 -5.63 -26.55
C ASN A 3 42.64 -4.98 -27.94
N PRO A 4 41.69 -4.99 -28.90
CA PRO A 4 40.32 -4.45 -28.81
C PRO A 4 39.27 -5.32 -29.58
N THR A 5 37.96 -5.06 -29.67
CA THR A 5 37.33 -4.06 -30.57
C THR A 5 35.80 -4.02 -30.37
N ARG A 6 35.25 -2.79 -30.48
CA ARG A 6 33.84 -2.36 -30.46
C ARG A 6 32.97 -2.98 -31.57
N ASN A 7 31.64 -2.92 -31.39
CA ASN A 7 30.75 -2.42 -32.43
C ASN A 7 29.52 -1.68 -31.86
N THR A 8 29.26 -0.53 -32.45
CA THR A 8 28.17 0.42 -32.20
C THR A 8 27.27 0.39 -33.44
N ILE A 9 25.95 0.38 -33.29
CA ILE A 9 25.04 0.74 -34.39
C ILE A 9 24.05 1.77 -33.85
N ALA A 10 24.15 2.98 -34.41
CA ALA A 10 23.17 4.04 -34.35
C ALA A 10 22.38 4.04 -35.67
N ILE A 11 21.07 4.22 -35.62
CA ILE A 11 20.29 4.67 -36.77
C ILE A 11 19.35 5.77 -36.28
N SER A 12 19.60 6.97 -36.79
CA SER A 12 18.74 8.16 -36.69
C SER A 12 17.84 8.26 -37.92
N LEU A 13 16.63 8.78 -37.74
CA LEU A 13 15.80 9.50 -38.72
C LEU A 13 14.91 10.45 -37.87
N ALA A 14 15.18 11.75 -37.74
CA ALA A 14 14.88 12.86 -38.68
C ALA A 14 13.39 12.89 -39.10
N LEU A 15 12.62 13.97 -39.14
CA LEU A 15 12.72 15.42 -38.85
C LEU A 15 11.28 15.98 -39.00
N SER A 16 11.05 17.25 -38.62
CA SER A 16 9.96 18.18 -39.02
C SER A 16 8.82 18.34 -38.01
N ALA A 17 8.19 19.49 -37.77
CA ALA A 17 8.36 20.92 -38.06
C ALA A 17 7.14 21.57 -37.35
N LEU A 18 7.33 22.46 -36.37
CA LEU A 18 7.27 23.94 -36.46
C LEU A 18 5.87 24.56 -36.64
N LEU A 19 5.66 25.65 -35.87
CA LEU A 19 4.68 26.77 -35.97
C LEU A 19 3.52 26.69 -34.97
N ALA A 20 3.50 27.49 -33.90
CA ALA A 20 3.17 28.94 -33.82
C ALA A 20 1.74 29.09 -33.24
N ALA A 21 1.33 30.03 -32.38
CA ALA A 21 1.93 31.16 -31.66
C ALA A 21 0.85 31.72 -30.69
N GLY A 22 1.26 32.51 -29.69
CA GLY A 22 0.48 33.60 -29.05
C GLY A 22 -0.40 33.22 -27.85
N CYS A 23 -0.44 33.96 -26.72
CA CYS A 23 -0.13 35.37 -26.50
C CYS A 23 0.44 35.65 -25.09
N GLN A 24 1.53 36.42 -25.04
CA GLN A 24 2.06 37.12 -23.87
C GLN A 24 1.45 38.54 -23.76
N ARG A 25 1.45 39.10 -22.54
CA ARG A 25 1.02 40.47 -22.22
C ARG A 25 2.24 41.37 -21.91
N GLY A 26 2.60 42.23 -22.87
CA GLY A 26 2.98 43.65 -22.74
C GLY A 26 4.31 44.12 -22.10
N GLY A 27 5.10 44.90 -22.87
CA GLY A 27 5.97 46.00 -22.38
C GLY A 27 7.36 46.11 -23.04
N ALA A 28 7.66 47.22 -23.73
CA ALA A 28 8.70 47.35 -24.77
C ALA A 28 10.07 47.91 -24.32
N THR A 29 11.16 47.44 -24.97
CA THR A 29 12.22 48.22 -25.67
C THR A 29 13.23 47.25 -26.31
N SER A 30 13.67 47.53 -27.53
CA SER A 30 14.65 46.76 -28.33
C SER A 30 15.63 47.77 -28.97
N PRO A 31 16.78 47.37 -29.56
CA PRO A 31 17.32 45.99 -29.71
C PRO A 31 18.83 45.87 -29.44
N THR A 32 19.32 44.73 -28.92
CA THR A 32 20.45 43.95 -29.52
C THR A 32 20.87 42.74 -28.67
N ALA A 33 21.04 41.61 -29.38
CA ALA A 33 21.95 40.49 -29.10
C ALA A 33 21.70 39.56 -27.89
N ALA A 34 20.92 38.50 -28.18
CA ALA A 34 21.24 37.08 -27.97
C ALA A 34 21.91 36.62 -26.66
N GLY A 35 21.17 35.82 -25.88
CA GLY A 35 21.74 34.95 -24.84
C GLY A 35 20.73 34.49 -23.79
N ASP A 36 19.65 33.81 -24.19
CA ASP A 36 18.72 33.16 -23.27
C ASP A 36 19.40 31.99 -22.56
N GLY A 37 19.94 32.24 -21.38
CA GLY A 37 20.10 31.22 -20.36
C GLY A 37 18.78 31.08 -19.62
N ASN A 38 17.96 30.09 -19.96
CA ASN A 38 16.85 29.69 -19.10
C ASN A 38 16.71 28.17 -19.04
N SER A 39 17.11 27.66 -17.88
CA SER A 39 16.88 26.32 -17.36
C SER A 39 15.42 25.93 -17.53
N THR A 40 15.14 24.87 -18.28
CA THR A 40 13.79 24.29 -18.38
C THR A 40 13.77 22.98 -17.57
N PRO A 41 12.69 22.70 -16.81
CA PRO A 41 12.68 21.75 -15.70
C PRO A 41 12.80 20.30 -16.21
N ALA A 42 13.47 19.46 -15.43
CA ALA A 42 13.46 18.02 -15.65
C ALA A 42 12.01 17.51 -15.58
N SER A 43 11.50 16.98 -16.69
CA SER A 43 10.25 16.24 -16.72
C SER A 43 10.40 14.99 -15.86
N VAL A 44 9.72 14.98 -14.71
CA VAL A 44 9.53 13.78 -13.92
C VAL A 44 8.67 12.83 -14.75
N SER A 45 9.13 11.60 -14.95
CA SER A 45 8.35 10.52 -15.55
C SER A 45 6.96 10.49 -14.93
N SER A 46 5.90 10.53 -15.74
CA SER A 46 4.55 10.32 -15.22
C SER A 46 4.44 8.87 -14.75
N THR A 47 4.58 8.66 -13.44
CA THR A 47 4.22 7.39 -12.80
C THR A 47 2.78 7.07 -13.24
N ALA A 48 2.56 5.87 -13.78
CA ALA A 48 1.20 5.43 -14.10
C ALA A 48 0.30 5.63 -12.88
N ALA A 49 -0.97 6.02 -13.10
CA ALA A 49 -1.90 6.22 -12.01
C ALA A 49 -1.95 4.97 -11.13
N PRO A 50 -1.97 5.11 -9.78
CA PRO A 50 -1.98 3.95 -8.89
C PRO A 50 -3.16 3.04 -9.24
N GLN A 51 -2.91 1.74 -9.36
CA GLN A 51 -3.99 0.76 -9.60
C GLN A 51 -4.93 0.75 -8.41
N ASN A 52 -6.24 0.58 -8.68
CA ASN A 52 -7.27 0.43 -7.65
C ASN A 52 -7.20 1.55 -6.59
N LEU A 53 -7.13 2.80 -7.05
CA LEU A 53 -6.99 3.97 -6.18
C LEU A 53 -8.28 4.26 -5.40
N VAL A 54 -8.14 4.29 -4.09
CA VAL A 54 -9.13 4.68 -3.09
C VAL A 54 -8.68 5.99 -2.43
N THR A 55 -9.63 6.89 -2.24
CA THR A 55 -9.50 8.15 -1.51
C THR A 55 -10.62 8.25 -0.48
N PRO A 56 -10.55 9.19 0.48
CA PRO A 56 -11.63 9.41 1.44
C PRO A 56 -13.04 9.57 0.83
N GLU A 57 -13.12 10.11 -0.38
CA GLU A 57 -14.38 10.36 -1.08
C GLU A 57 -15.05 9.08 -1.60
N ASN A 58 -14.26 8.11 -2.07
CA ASN A 58 -14.77 6.87 -2.68
C ASN A 58 -14.63 5.61 -1.80
N ALA A 59 -13.97 5.72 -0.64
CA ALA A 59 -13.79 4.62 0.30
C ALA A 59 -15.10 3.95 0.70
N GLY A 60 -15.14 2.63 0.51
CA GLY A 60 -16.28 1.75 0.80
C GLY A 60 -17.44 1.83 -0.19
N LYS A 61 -17.30 2.56 -1.31
CA LYS A 61 -18.42 2.90 -2.22
C LYS A 61 -18.10 2.67 -3.71
N PRO A 62 -18.09 1.40 -4.20
CA PRO A 62 -18.22 0.16 -3.44
C PRO A 62 -16.89 -0.31 -2.84
N VAL A 63 -16.94 -1.28 -1.93
CA VAL A 63 -15.74 -2.04 -1.53
C VAL A 63 -15.16 -2.73 -2.76
N LEU A 64 -13.86 -2.52 -3.02
CA LEU A 64 -13.18 -3.15 -4.14
C LEU A 64 -13.06 -4.65 -3.90
N GLN A 65 -13.44 -5.46 -4.89
CA GLN A 65 -13.26 -6.92 -4.85
C GLN A 65 -12.08 -7.29 -5.74
N LEU A 66 -11.05 -7.86 -5.12
CA LEU A 66 -9.76 -8.14 -5.72
C LEU A 66 -9.39 -9.61 -5.53
N LYS A 67 -8.39 -10.06 -6.29
CA LYS A 67 -7.73 -11.36 -6.11
C LYS A 67 -6.37 -11.17 -5.46
N PHE A 68 -5.95 -12.14 -4.66
CA PHE A 68 -4.58 -12.15 -4.14
C PHE A 68 -3.55 -11.94 -5.27
N GLY A 69 -2.59 -11.05 -5.03
CA GLY A 69 -1.63 -10.54 -6.01
C GLY A 69 -2.02 -9.20 -6.65
N GLU A 70 -3.29 -8.79 -6.58
CA GLU A 70 -3.73 -7.45 -7.02
C GLU A 70 -3.56 -6.43 -5.89
N SER A 71 -3.04 -5.25 -6.25
CA SER A 71 -2.81 -4.16 -5.29
C SER A 71 -4.02 -3.27 -5.12
N VAL A 72 -4.19 -2.67 -3.94
CA VAL A 72 -5.06 -1.49 -3.73
C VAL A 72 -4.20 -0.32 -3.25
N SER A 73 -4.51 0.89 -3.73
CA SER A 73 -3.82 2.11 -3.29
C SER A 73 -4.77 2.98 -2.49
N PHE A 74 -4.41 3.44 -1.30
CA PHE A 74 -5.17 4.43 -0.54
C PHE A 74 -4.40 5.74 -0.42
N GLN A 75 -4.99 6.85 -0.86
CA GLN A 75 -4.37 8.17 -0.86
C GLN A 75 -5.11 9.14 0.07
N LYS A 76 -4.39 9.76 1.00
CA LYS A 76 -4.90 10.77 1.95
C LYS A 76 -3.77 11.70 2.38
N GLY A 77 -4.06 13.00 2.51
CA GLY A 77 -3.12 13.97 3.11
C GLY A 77 -1.72 14.02 2.48
N GLY A 78 -1.59 13.85 1.16
CA GLY A 78 -0.29 13.87 0.46
C GLY A 78 0.51 12.57 0.54
N SER A 79 -0.04 11.52 1.16
CA SER A 79 0.55 10.19 1.24
C SER A 79 -0.30 9.16 0.51
N THR A 80 0.35 8.14 -0.03
CA THR A 80 -0.25 6.97 -0.68
C THR A 80 0.32 5.71 -0.05
N LEU A 81 -0.56 4.82 0.40
CA LEU A 81 -0.21 3.47 0.80
C LEU A 81 -0.69 2.49 -0.28
N VAL A 82 0.16 1.58 -0.71
CA VAL A 82 -0.21 0.51 -1.64
C VAL A 82 -0.09 -0.82 -0.92
N PHE A 83 -1.18 -1.55 -0.82
CA PHE A 83 -1.23 -2.87 -0.19
C PHE A 83 -1.35 -3.95 -1.26
N THR A 84 -0.45 -4.93 -1.21
CA THR A 84 -0.45 -6.07 -2.12
C THR A 84 -0.42 -7.38 -1.32
N PRO A 85 -1.59 -7.94 -0.94
CA PRO A 85 -1.68 -9.27 -0.36
C PRO A 85 -1.22 -10.33 -1.36
N LYS A 86 -0.17 -11.07 -1.01
CA LYS A 86 0.49 -12.04 -1.89
C LYS A 86 -0.14 -13.43 -1.75
N SER A 87 -0.38 -13.87 -0.52
CA SER A 87 -0.92 -15.21 -0.25
C SER A 87 -1.50 -15.31 1.15
N LEU A 88 -2.58 -16.09 1.30
CA LEU A 88 -3.12 -16.53 2.57
C LEU A 88 -3.04 -18.05 2.63
N VAL A 89 -2.16 -18.58 3.49
CA VAL A 89 -1.87 -20.01 3.56
C VAL A 89 -2.05 -20.54 4.97
N LYS A 90 -2.51 -21.79 5.09
CA LYS A 90 -2.59 -22.48 6.38
C LYS A 90 -1.18 -22.82 6.87
N ALA A 91 -0.88 -22.52 8.13
CA ALA A 91 0.38 -22.90 8.76
C ALA A 91 0.29 -24.32 9.34
N ASP A 92 1.42 -25.01 9.37
CA ASP A 92 1.56 -26.29 10.05
C ASP A 92 1.95 -26.05 11.52
N GLY A 93 0.92 -25.86 12.36
CA GLY A 93 1.07 -25.51 13.78
C GLY A 93 1.27 -24.02 14.05
N VAL A 94 1.68 -23.70 15.28
CA VAL A 94 1.88 -22.33 15.76
C VAL A 94 3.09 -21.69 15.05
N PRO A 95 2.94 -20.51 14.42
CA PRO A 95 4.08 -19.81 13.81
C PRO A 95 5.21 -19.55 14.81
N THR A 96 6.43 -19.88 14.41
CA THR A 96 7.60 -19.88 15.32
C THR A 96 8.14 -18.49 15.62
N ASP A 97 7.87 -17.52 14.75
CA ASP A 97 8.28 -16.12 14.81
C ASP A 97 7.24 -15.22 15.52
N LEU A 98 6.13 -15.79 16.01
CA LEU A 98 5.23 -15.07 16.91
C LEU A 98 5.93 -14.76 18.23
N SER A 99 5.68 -13.55 18.74
CA SER A 99 6.12 -13.17 20.09
C SER A 99 5.49 -14.11 21.13
N ASP A 100 6.17 -14.39 22.23
CA ASP A 100 5.66 -15.32 23.25
C ASP A 100 4.34 -14.83 23.88
N SER A 101 4.12 -13.51 23.99
CA SER A 101 2.84 -12.92 24.40
C SER A 101 1.71 -13.13 23.38
N SER A 102 2.04 -13.35 22.10
CA SER A 102 1.07 -13.66 21.04
C SER A 102 0.77 -15.16 20.95
N LYS A 103 1.54 -16.02 21.63
CA LYS A 103 1.33 -17.48 21.69
C LYS A 103 0.30 -17.90 22.75
N GLU A 104 -0.30 -16.95 23.47
CA GLU A 104 -1.18 -17.22 24.62
C GLU A 104 -2.50 -17.93 24.27
N GLY A 105 -2.81 -18.16 22.98
CA GLY A 105 -3.89 -19.04 22.56
C GLY A 105 -3.37 -20.34 21.95
N ASP A 106 -3.77 -21.50 22.50
CA ASP A 106 -3.72 -22.79 21.79
C ASP A 106 -4.77 -22.76 20.66
N CYS A 107 -4.46 -22.01 19.62
CA CYS A 107 -5.30 -21.86 18.47
C CYS A 107 -5.00 -23.04 17.55
N GLY A 108 -5.79 -24.11 17.64
CA GLY A 108 -5.54 -25.35 16.92
C GLY A 108 -5.39 -25.20 15.39
N VAL A 109 -5.75 -24.04 14.81
CA VAL A 109 -5.50 -23.71 13.41
C VAL A 109 -4.91 -22.30 13.25
N TRP A 110 -3.89 -22.19 12.39
CA TRP A 110 -3.22 -20.93 12.06
C TRP A 110 -3.19 -20.69 10.55
N TRP A 111 -3.25 -19.42 10.16
CA TRP A 111 -3.01 -18.95 8.81
C TRP A 111 -1.99 -17.82 8.79
N VAL A 112 -1.27 -17.74 7.68
CA VAL A 112 -0.26 -16.71 7.39
C VAL A 112 -0.70 -15.94 6.17
N LEU A 113 -0.96 -14.65 6.36
CA LEU A 113 -1.14 -13.69 5.29
C LEU A 113 0.19 -13.01 5.01
N SER A 114 0.77 -13.20 3.83
CA SER A 114 1.95 -12.45 3.40
C SER A 114 1.51 -11.29 2.52
N PHE A 115 2.03 -10.10 2.76
CA PHE A 115 1.70 -8.91 1.99
C PHE A 115 2.86 -7.92 1.96
N GLU A 116 2.83 -7.07 0.94
CA GLU A 116 3.74 -5.93 0.81
C GLU A 116 2.95 -4.65 0.98
N VAL A 117 3.59 -3.68 1.64
CA VAL A 117 3.09 -2.32 1.74
C VAL A 117 4.13 -1.36 1.17
N VAL A 118 3.72 -0.56 0.19
CA VAL A 118 4.51 0.56 -0.30
C VAL A 118 3.96 1.83 0.30
N ILE A 119 4.84 2.67 0.82
CA ILE A 119 4.52 3.98 1.39
C ILE A 119 5.20 5.03 0.52
N ASP A 120 4.40 5.85 -0.13
CA ASP A 120 4.85 7.04 -0.83
C ASP A 120 4.29 8.28 -0.13
N ALA A 121 5.12 9.30 0.09
CA ALA A 121 4.64 10.57 0.59
C ALA A 121 5.27 11.75 -0.15
N GLN A 122 4.44 12.74 -0.47
CA GLN A 122 4.89 14.00 -1.03
C GLN A 122 5.63 14.83 0.03
N PRO A 123 6.46 15.81 -0.38
CA PRO A 123 6.94 16.85 0.53
C PRO A 123 5.78 17.45 1.32
N HIS A 124 5.98 17.62 2.63
CA HIS A 124 5.00 18.17 3.57
C HIS A 124 3.66 17.42 3.64
N ALA A 125 3.65 16.10 3.39
CA ALA A 125 2.47 15.29 3.62
C ALA A 125 1.96 15.46 5.06
N THR A 126 0.65 15.63 5.21
CA THR A 126 -0.03 15.90 6.49
C THR A 126 -0.52 14.64 7.17
N TRP A 127 -0.61 13.54 6.42
CA TRP A 127 -0.93 12.22 6.96
C TRP A 127 0.33 11.38 7.01
N THR A 128 0.91 11.24 8.20
CA THR A 128 2.21 10.59 8.44
C THR A 128 2.16 9.45 9.45
N ASP A 129 1.03 9.23 10.12
CA ASP A 129 0.88 8.23 11.19
C ASP A 129 0.04 7.01 10.73
N TRP A 130 0.36 6.48 9.54
CA TRP A 130 -0.46 5.49 8.84
C TRP A 130 -0.72 4.20 9.63
N TYR A 131 0.25 3.75 10.44
CA TYR A 131 0.15 2.44 11.11
C TYR A 131 -0.99 2.39 12.13
N ALA A 132 -1.34 3.52 12.73
CA ALA A 132 -2.46 3.63 13.67
C ALA A 132 -3.81 3.49 12.95
N ASP A 133 -3.90 4.05 11.75
CA ASP A 133 -5.13 4.10 10.96
C ASP A 133 -5.40 2.79 10.20
N VAL A 134 -4.35 2.07 9.79
CA VAL A 134 -4.54 0.87 8.96
C VAL A 134 -4.74 -0.41 9.78
N GLY A 135 -4.12 -0.55 10.96
CA GLY A 135 -4.31 -1.72 11.84
C GLY A 135 -3.86 -3.09 11.31
N GLY A 136 -3.78 -3.28 9.99
CA GLY A 136 -3.44 -4.52 9.30
C GLY A 136 -4.50 -4.90 8.26
N LEU A 137 -4.40 -6.13 7.74
CA LEU A 137 -5.52 -6.77 7.04
C LEU A 137 -6.27 -7.67 8.01
N ASP A 138 -7.53 -7.98 7.75
CA ASP A 138 -8.32 -8.90 8.57
C ASP A 138 -8.84 -10.06 7.74
N VAL A 139 -8.57 -11.28 8.17
CA VAL A 139 -9.07 -12.49 7.51
C VAL A 139 -10.52 -12.75 7.93
N PHE A 140 -11.39 -13.04 6.95
CA PHE A 140 -12.79 -13.37 7.22
C PHE A 140 -13.12 -14.81 6.78
N GLN A 141 -14.04 -15.43 7.50
CA GLN A 141 -14.50 -16.81 7.29
C GLN A 141 -16.03 -16.86 7.29
N LYS A 142 -16.62 -17.98 6.85
CA LYS A 142 -18.09 -18.14 6.88
C LYS A 142 -18.62 -18.33 8.31
N GLY A 143 -19.42 -17.37 8.80
CA GLY A 143 -20.08 -17.43 10.10
C GLY A 143 -21.48 -18.06 10.15
N ARG A 144 -21.89 -18.54 11.34
CA ARG A 144 -23.27 -18.94 11.67
C ARG A 144 -24.00 -17.81 12.42
N TYR A 145 -24.20 -16.65 11.82
CA TYR A 145 -25.25 -15.73 12.29
C TYR A 145 -26.11 -15.29 11.11
N LYS A 146 -27.38 -15.73 11.12
CA LYS A 146 -28.44 -15.39 10.15
C LYS A 146 -28.18 -15.68 8.66
N GLY A 147 -27.15 -16.46 8.33
CA GLY A 147 -26.81 -16.76 6.92
C GLY A 147 -26.09 -15.60 6.23
N GLU A 148 -25.63 -14.62 7.00
CA GLU A 148 -24.82 -13.50 6.53
C GLU A 148 -23.33 -13.83 6.67
N TYR A 149 -22.51 -13.24 5.80
CA TYR A 149 -21.06 -13.30 5.90
C TYR A 149 -20.63 -12.44 7.08
N ASP A 150 -20.23 -13.07 8.19
CA ASP A 150 -19.80 -12.36 9.38
C ASP A 150 -18.37 -12.77 9.76
N HIS A 151 -17.61 -11.82 10.30
CA HIS A 151 -16.23 -12.01 10.75
C HIS A 151 -16.25 -12.92 12.00
N LEU A 152 -16.22 -14.24 11.82
CA LEU A 152 -15.93 -15.11 12.95
C LEU A 152 -14.51 -14.81 13.46
N PRO A 153 -14.28 -14.91 14.79
CA PRO A 153 -13.10 -14.39 15.45
C PRO A 153 -11.90 -15.27 15.11
N VAL A 154 -11.32 -15.04 13.93
CA VAL A 154 -9.92 -15.31 13.73
C VAL A 154 -9.23 -14.22 14.52
N ALA A 155 -8.82 -14.54 15.74
CA ALA A 155 -8.12 -13.56 16.55
C ALA A 155 -6.84 -13.18 15.78
N ASN A 156 -6.71 -11.88 15.56
CA ASN A 156 -5.54 -11.28 14.97
C ASN A 156 -4.46 -11.29 16.06
N TYR A 157 -3.59 -12.30 16.02
CA TYR A 157 -2.52 -12.48 17.00
C TYR A 157 -1.31 -11.56 16.75
N GLY A 158 -1.43 -10.70 15.73
CA GLY A 158 -0.47 -9.68 15.39
C GLY A 158 0.04 -9.82 13.97
N THR A 159 0.50 -8.70 13.44
CA THR A 159 1.51 -8.73 12.38
C THR A 159 2.80 -9.29 12.96
N ALA A 160 3.63 -9.95 12.15
CA ALA A 160 5.04 -10.00 12.50
C ALA A 160 5.47 -8.56 12.80
N ASN A 161 6.23 -8.34 13.88
CA ASN A 161 6.62 -7.00 14.36
C ASN A 161 7.14 -6.08 13.24
N THR A 162 7.58 -6.64 12.12
CA THR A 162 8.00 -5.98 10.88
C THR A 162 7.05 -4.93 10.31
N TRP A 163 5.72 -5.08 10.37
CA TRP A 163 4.83 -4.00 9.88
C TRP A 163 4.89 -2.78 10.79
N LEU A 164 4.69 -2.98 12.09
CA LEU A 164 4.68 -1.90 13.07
C LEU A 164 6.07 -1.25 13.16
N GLU A 165 7.14 -2.05 13.31
CA GLU A 165 8.52 -1.56 13.34
C GLU A 165 8.90 -0.86 12.03
N GLY A 166 8.57 -1.47 10.89
CA GLY A 166 8.84 -0.91 9.57
C GLY A 166 8.13 0.42 9.36
N SER A 167 6.87 0.54 9.80
CA SER A 167 6.07 1.75 9.69
C SER A 167 6.55 2.83 10.64
N LEU A 168 6.83 2.51 11.91
CA LEU A 168 7.39 3.46 12.88
C LEU A 168 8.73 4.03 12.39
N GLN A 169 9.58 3.16 11.81
CA GLN A 169 10.83 3.59 11.19
C GLN A 169 10.55 4.47 9.95
N ALA A 170 9.53 4.16 9.15
CA ALA A 170 9.12 4.98 8.01
C ALA A 170 8.72 6.40 8.43
N VAL A 171 7.85 6.51 9.46
CA VAL A 171 7.44 7.79 10.03
C VAL A 171 8.65 8.57 10.54
N SER A 172 9.54 7.91 11.30
CA SER A 172 10.77 8.53 11.79
C SER A 172 11.64 9.05 10.65
N ASP A 173 11.85 8.26 9.60
CA ASP A 173 12.71 8.63 8.48
C ASP A 173 12.11 9.75 7.64
N GLN A 174 10.79 9.74 7.39
CA GLN A 174 10.09 10.83 6.72
C GLN A 174 10.23 12.13 7.51
N SER A 175 10.06 12.08 8.84
CA SER A 175 10.12 13.28 9.70
C SER A 175 11.48 13.99 9.69
N LYS A 176 12.56 13.28 9.36
CA LYS A 176 13.92 13.86 9.27
C LYS A 176 14.10 14.71 8.01
N GLN A 177 13.31 14.47 6.96
CA GLN A 177 13.42 15.16 5.67
C GLN A 177 12.01 15.49 5.12
N PRO A 178 11.22 16.31 5.83
CA PRO A 178 9.82 16.55 5.47
C PRO A 178 9.65 17.25 4.12
N ASP A 179 10.67 17.96 3.65
CA ASP A 179 10.64 18.76 2.43
C ASP A 179 10.96 17.93 1.17
N LYS A 180 11.15 16.62 1.31
CA LYS A 180 11.48 15.71 0.21
C LYS A 180 10.42 14.63 0.04
N PRO A 181 10.23 14.10 -1.18
CA PRO A 181 9.46 12.90 -1.38
C PRO A 181 10.05 11.75 -0.58
N PHE A 182 9.18 10.93 0.00
CA PHE A 182 9.53 9.73 0.76
C PHE A 182 8.97 8.50 0.08
N HIS A 183 9.75 7.42 0.07
CA HIS A 183 9.36 6.11 -0.45
C HIS A 183 9.90 5.02 0.46
N ARG A 184 9.08 4.04 0.80
CA ARG A 184 9.50 2.82 1.50
C ARG A 184 8.67 1.63 1.07
N VAL A 185 9.31 0.47 1.02
CA VAL A 185 8.64 -0.83 0.84
C VAL A 185 8.82 -1.64 2.11
N ILE A 186 7.74 -2.27 2.57
CA ILE A 186 7.70 -3.14 3.74
C ILE A 186 7.09 -4.47 3.33
N ASP A 187 7.90 -5.53 3.29
CA ASP A 187 7.41 -6.90 3.23
C ASP A 187 7.10 -7.39 4.63
N THR A 188 5.90 -7.93 4.82
CA THR A 188 5.46 -8.37 6.14
C THR A 188 4.53 -9.58 6.06
N LYS A 189 4.24 -10.13 7.23
CA LYS A 189 3.29 -11.21 7.42
C LYS A 189 2.35 -10.87 8.57
N GLN A 190 1.16 -11.43 8.52
CA GLN A 190 0.20 -11.36 9.61
C GLN A 190 -0.34 -12.75 9.90
N TYR A 191 -0.46 -13.03 11.19
CA TYR A 191 -0.82 -14.33 11.69
C TYR A 191 -2.23 -14.29 12.26
N PHE A 192 -2.96 -15.32 11.90
CA PHE A 192 -4.38 -15.43 12.14
C PHE A 192 -4.62 -16.78 12.79
N GLY A 193 -5.13 -16.79 14.01
CA GLY A 193 -5.39 -18.00 14.78
C GLY A 193 -6.88 -18.20 14.97
N ALA A 194 -7.37 -19.40 14.71
CA ALA A 194 -8.70 -19.81 15.12
C ALA A 194 -8.58 -20.75 16.32
N CYS A 195 -9.14 -20.34 17.45
CA CYS A 195 -8.94 -21.00 18.73
C CYS A 195 -10.23 -21.64 19.18
N THR A 196 -10.16 -22.93 19.50
CA THR A 196 -11.31 -23.70 19.95
C THR A 196 -11.95 -22.99 21.13
N ASP A 197 -13.16 -22.48 20.93
CA ASP A 197 -13.97 -21.97 22.00
C ASP A 197 -14.41 -23.17 22.88
N THR A 198 -13.73 -23.34 24.02
CA THR A 198 -14.01 -24.39 25.00
C THR A 198 -15.43 -24.32 25.54
N SER A 199 -16.11 -23.17 25.46
CA SER A 199 -17.49 -22.96 25.92
C SER A 199 -18.54 -23.46 24.93
N HIS A 200 -18.23 -23.46 23.63
CA HIS A 200 -19.23 -23.64 22.57
C HIS A 200 -18.98 -24.85 21.64
N HIS A 201 -17.88 -25.60 21.83
CA HIS A 201 -17.59 -26.83 21.08
C HIS A 201 -17.71 -26.65 19.55
N GLN A 202 -17.44 -25.44 19.03
CA GLN A 202 -17.44 -25.20 17.60
C GLN A 202 -16.00 -25.29 17.09
N PRO A 203 -15.77 -25.96 15.94
CA PRO A 203 -14.48 -25.90 15.29
C PRO A 203 -14.31 -24.49 14.71
N SER A 204 -13.67 -23.60 15.45
CA SER A 204 -13.04 -22.43 14.86
C SER A 204 -11.85 -22.95 14.04
N GLY A 205 -12.01 -23.05 12.72
CA GLY A 205 -11.03 -23.71 11.87
C GLY A 205 -11.46 -23.91 10.43
N LEU A 206 -12.53 -23.23 10.00
CA LEU A 206 -12.92 -23.24 8.60
C LEU A 206 -11.86 -22.54 7.78
N ASP A 207 -11.70 -22.95 6.53
CA ASP A 207 -10.80 -22.22 5.64
C ASP A 207 -11.34 -20.79 5.45
N PRO A 208 -10.46 -19.79 5.46
CA PRO A 208 -10.85 -18.42 5.20
C PRO A 208 -11.42 -18.27 3.81
N LEU A 209 -12.23 -17.23 3.63
CA LEU A 209 -12.78 -16.85 2.33
C LEU A 209 -11.93 -15.76 1.66
N GLY A 210 -11.12 -15.05 2.45
CA GLY A 210 -10.38 -13.90 1.98
C GLY A 210 -9.80 -13.05 3.10
N ALA A 211 -9.34 -11.86 2.73
CA ALA A 211 -8.89 -10.82 3.62
C ALA A 211 -9.52 -9.47 3.26
N ASP A 212 -9.81 -8.64 4.25
CA ASP A 212 -10.26 -7.27 4.10
C ASP A 212 -9.14 -6.31 4.50
N LEU A 213 -9.12 -5.14 3.85
CA LEU A 213 -8.35 -3.98 4.29
C LEU A 213 -9.33 -2.93 4.77
N SER A 214 -9.19 -2.59 6.04
CA SER A 214 -9.92 -1.52 6.69
C SER A 214 -8.99 -0.34 6.96
N ILE A 215 -9.54 0.87 6.87
CA ILE A 215 -8.85 2.09 7.26
C ILE A 215 -9.73 2.80 8.30
N LYS A 216 -9.14 3.20 9.42
CA LYS A 216 -9.78 4.01 10.45
C LYS A 216 -9.73 5.48 10.08
N GLU A 217 -10.71 6.23 10.56
CA GLU A 217 -10.78 7.68 10.40
C GLU A 217 -10.57 8.13 8.94
N VAL A 218 -11.11 7.36 7.99
CA VAL A 218 -11.08 7.73 6.57
C VAL A 218 -11.77 9.09 6.38
N ARG A 219 -12.89 9.28 7.07
CA ARG A 219 -13.59 10.55 7.23
C ARG A 219 -13.75 10.87 8.72
N GLN A 220 -13.86 12.15 9.04
CA GLN A 220 -14.01 12.60 10.43
C GLN A 220 -15.25 11.95 11.08
N GLY A 221 -15.05 11.31 12.23
CA GLY A 221 -16.11 10.63 12.98
C GLY A 221 -16.44 9.21 12.52
N GLU A 222 -15.77 8.68 11.50
CA GLU A 222 -15.85 7.26 11.14
C GLU A 222 -14.84 6.45 11.95
N TYR A 223 -15.30 5.35 12.55
CA TYR A 223 -14.43 4.45 13.31
C TYR A 223 -13.56 3.60 12.38
N GLU A 224 -14.16 3.02 11.34
CA GLU A 224 -13.49 2.08 10.43
C GLU A 224 -14.27 1.96 9.12
N THR A 225 -13.56 1.83 7.99
CA THR A 225 -14.16 1.60 6.66
C THR A 225 -13.36 0.55 5.90
N VAL A 226 -14.03 -0.53 5.50
CA VAL A 226 -13.47 -1.51 4.56
C VAL A 226 -13.36 -0.88 3.18
N ILE A 227 -12.17 -0.89 2.59
CA ILE A 227 -11.91 -0.30 1.27
C ILE A 227 -11.66 -1.34 0.19
N ALA A 228 -11.15 -2.52 0.57
CA ALA A 228 -10.87 -3.61 -0.34
C ALA A 228 -11.07 -4.96 0.34
N ARG A 229 -11.43 -5.96 -0.47
CA ARG A 229 -11.63 -7.36 -0.11
C ARG A 229 -10.92 -8.24 -1.14
N TRP A 230 -10.00 -9.08 -0.69
CA TRP A 230 -9.36 -10.09 -1.51
C TRP A 230 -10.00 -11.44 -1.27
N LEU A 231 -10.51 -12.07 -2.32
CA LEU A 231 -11.11 -13.40 -2.27
C LEU A 231 -10.09 -14.49 -2.63
N LEU A 232 -10.18 -15.63 -1.94
CA LEU A 232 -9.37 -16.83 -2.21
C LEU A 232 -9.82 -17.60 -3.47
#